data_AF-A0A7V3VZR1-F1
#
_entry.id   AF-A0A7V3VZR1-F1
#
_cell.length_a   1.000
_cell.length_b   1.000
_cell.length_c   1.000
_cell.angle_alpha   90.00
_cell.angle_beta   90.00
_cell.angle_gamma   90.00
#
_symmetry.space_group_name_H-M   'P 1'
#
loop_
_entity.id
_entity.type
_entity.pdbx_description
1 polymer ?
#
loop_
_entity_poly.entity_id
_entity_poly.type
_entity_poly.pdbx_seq_one_letter_code
_entity_poly.pdbx_strand_id
1 'polypeptide(L)'
;VKRIWQWKDQYEKRILGQLSELGCSCDWQRTRFTLDPICARAVRTTFFKMFKDGLIYRGKRLVNWDTQLQTAVADDEIYHETIKGSFWTFRYPVKGSNEFIRFSTTRPETMLGDTAVAVHPDDERYKHLIGKMATIPLVHRDIPIIADGQLVDPTLGTGAVKVTLAHDPNDYACGLRHGLPMINILNPDGTINENGGPYAGLDRLQARQRVIQDMEKLGLFDGCEDRDIDLAHSDRSKTPIEPYLSDQWFVKMADLAQTAMDAVTDGRVKFFPERYARTYLDWLGEKRDWCISRQLWWGHRIPIWYSHCPENQLKHAFAGRDDVTWRLDEDNGRWLICALADLPNDILGPKYPLEQDADVLDTWFSSALWPHSTLGWPEHTPELAYWYPTNVLVTSRDIITLWVARMVMTGLYNIGKVPFHHVYIHPKILDGFGETMSKTKGNGIDPLDIIERYGADALRFLMVHQATETQDSKMPVANVCPHCDTLVPIKQEHMYMRTRKVTCPSCKKPFRPGGPWPAPDPELPTAKQASERFDMGRNFANKLWNAARFLFLNLEGYKPEAIHYEELPIEDRWILSRLATTTATVTQHLENYR
;
A
#
# COMPACT_ATOMS: atom_id res chain seq x y z
N VAL A 1 7.55 0.19 20.95
CA VAL A 1 6.73 -1.05 20.87
C VAL A 1 5.57 -1.07 21.88
N LYS A 2 5.77 -1.05 23.21
CA LYS A 2 4.67 -1.16 24.20
C LYS A 2 3.50 -0.18 23.97
N ARG A 3 3.79 1.09 23.66
CA ARG A 3 2.77 2.10 23.32
C ARG A 3 1.96 1.77 22.05
N ILE A 4 2.57 1.09 21.08
CA ILE A 4 1.90 0.68 19.83
C ILE A 4 0.88 -0.42 20.12
N TRP A 5 1.21 -1.37 21.02
CA TRP A 5 0.25 -2.37 21.51
C TRP A 5 -0.94 -1.74 22.21
N GLN A 6 -0.71 -0.80 23.14
CA GLN A 6 -1.80 -0.09 23.82
C GLN A 6 -2.73 0.64 22.83
N TRP A 7 -2.14 1.27 21.80
CA TRP A 7 -2.89 1.89 20.72
C TRP A 7 -3.69 0.86 19.90
N LYS A 8 -3.06 -0.27 19.54
CA LYS A 8 -3.73 -1.37 18.82
C LYS A 8 -4.95 -1.85 19.61
N ASP A 9 -4.81 -2.12 20.90
CA ASP A 9 -5.89 -2.66 21.73
C ASP A 9 -7.06 -1.67 21.87
N GLN A 10 -6.75 -0.36 22.00
CA GLN A 10 -7.76 0.69 22.00
C GLN A 10 -8.56 0.71 20.69
N TYR A 11 -7.89 0.64 19.55
CA TYR A 11 -8.54 0.71 18.24
C TYR A 11 -9.25 -0.58 17.86
N GLU A 12 -8.70 -1.75 18.21
CA GLU A 12 -9.37 -3.03 18.05
C GLU A 12 -10.72 -3.02 18.78
N LYS A 13 -10.75 -2.59 20.04
CA LYS A 13 -12.00 -2.48 20.81
C LYS A 13 -13.01 -1.56 20.11
N ARG A 14 -12.56 -0.42 19.57
CA ARG A 14 -13.43 0.50 18.82
C ARG A 14 -13.96 -0.14 17.54
N ILE A 15 -13.09 -0.76 16.74
CA ILE A 15 -13.44 -1.37 15.45
C ILE A 15 -14.43 -2.52 15.67
N LEU A 16 -14.15 -3.43 16.61
CA LEU A 16 -15.06 -4.53 16.93
C LEU A 16 -16.40 -4.04 17.46
N GLY A 17 -16.40 -2.99 18.29
CA GLY A 17 -17.63 -2.33 18.73
C GLY A 17 -18.45 -1.77 17.57
N GLN A 18 -17.80 -1.05 16.63
CA GLN A 18 -18.46 -0.52 15.43
C GLN A 18 -19.05 -1.62 14.55
N LEU A 19 -18.34 -2.73 14.34
CA LEU A 19 -18.85 -3.86 13.56
C LEU A 19 -20.03 -4.56 14.27
N SER A 20 -19.98 -4.66 15.60
CA SER A 20 -21.08 -5.21 16.40
C SER A 20 -22.34 -4.34 16.30
N GLU A 21 -22.20 -3.02 16.44
CA GLU A 21 -23.31 -2.06 16.31
C GLU A 21 -23.89 -2.03 14.88
N LEU A 22 -23.06 -2.28 13.87
CA LEU A 22 -23.52 -2.45 12.48
C LEU A 22 -24.31 -3.75 12.28
N GLY A 23 -24.30 -4.67 13.26
CA GLY A 23 -24.95 -5.98 13.17
C GLY A 23 -24.18 -6.96 12.26
N CYS A 24 -22.85 -6.89 12.23
CA CYS A 24 -22.03 -7.87 11.52
C CYS A 24 -22.12 -9.24 12.21
N SER A 25 -22.58 -10.26 11.49
CA SER A 25 -22.71 -11.64 11.98
C SER A 25 -21.42 -12.44 11.78
N CYS A 26 -20.29 -11.93 12.28
CA CYS A 26 -18.99 -12.58 12.14
C CYS A 26 -18.78 -13.68 13.21
N ASP A 27 -17.91 -14.65 12.92
CA ASP A 27 -17.42 -15.63 13.91
C ASP A 27 -16.42 -14.95 14.86
N TRP A 28 -16.96 -14.27 15.88
CA TRP A 28 -16.15 -13.52 16.85
C TRP A 28 -15.23 -14.40 17.69
N GLN A 29 -15.55 -15.69 17.86
CA GLN A 29 -14.70 -16.64 18.58
C GLN A 29 -13.38 -16.91 17.84
N ARG A 30 -13.41 -16.78 16.51
CA ARG A 30 -12.23 -16.90 15.64
C ARG A 30 -11.70 -15.55 15.17
N THR A 31 -11.88 -14.50 15.95
CA THR A 31 -11.20 -13.21 15.68
C THR A 31 -9.69 -13.44 15.60
N ARG A 32 -9.05 -12.84 14.58
CA ARG A 32 -7.62 -12.97 14.31
C ARG A 32 -6.96 -11.61 14.24
N PHE A 33 -5.68 -11.59 14.57
CA PHE A 33 -4.82 -10.43 14.45
C PHE A 33 -3.52 -10.85 13.76
N THR A 34 -3.02 -10.05 12.82
CA THR A 34 -1.89 -10.46 11.96
C THR A 34 -0.63 -10.84 12.75
N LEU A 35 -0.39 -10.23 13.92
CA LEU A 35 0.72 -10.56 14.82
C LEU A 35 0.33 -11.52 15.96
N ASP A 36 -0.86 -12.13 15.93
CA ASP A 36 -1.20 -13.20 16.88
C ASP A 36 -0.31 -14.44 16.65
N PRO A 37 -0.17 -15.34 17.64
CA PRO A 37 0.73 -16.49 17.54
C PRO A 37 0.45 -17.44 16.36
N ILE A 38 -0.80 -17.53 15.91
CA ILE A 38 -1.21 -18.41 14.81
C ILE A 38 -0.74 -17.79 13.49
N CYS A 39 -1.10 -16.52 13.26
CA CYS A 39 -0.72 -15.79 12.06
C CYS A 39 0.79 -15.57 11.98
N ALA A 40 1.46 -15.29 13.10
CA ALA A 40 2.91 -15.14 13.14
C ALA A 40 3.65 -16.44 12.76
N ARG A 41 3.13 -17.61 13.15
CA ARG A 41 3.67 -18.91 12.73
C ARG A 41 3.53 -19.12 11.23
N ALA A 42 2.38 -18.77 10.64
CA ALA A 42 2.17 -18.79 9.20
C ALA A 42 3.19 -17.92 8.45
N VAL A 43 3.39 -16.68 8.91
CA VAL A 43 4.35 -15.75 8.32
C VAL A 43 5.76 -16.32 8.33
N ARG A 44 6.21 -16.79 9.50
CA ARG A 44 7.55 -17.36 9.65
C ARG A 44 7.76 -18.60 8.81
N THR A 45 6.74 -19.47 8.73
CA THR A 45 6.77 -20.69 7.91
C THR A 45 6.83 -20.37 6.43
N THR A 46 6.03 -19.42 5.96
CA THR A 46 6.09 -18.99 4.55
C THR A 46 7.45 -18.40 4.20
N PHE A 47 7.98 -17.52 5.06
CA PHE A 47 9.31 -16.95 4.86
C PHE A 47 10.38 -18.03 4.79
N PHE A 48 10.37 -18.97 5.75
CA PHE A 48 11.33 -20.07 5.79
C PHE A 48 11.28 -20.94 4.54
N LYS A 49 10.07 -21.34 4.10
CA LYS A 49 9.89 -22.12 2.86
C LYS A 49 10.42 -21.36 1.64
N MET A 50 10.01 -20.11 1.45
CA MET A 50 10.45 -19.31 0.30
C MET A 50 11.96 -19.03 0.32
N PHE A 51 12.55 -18.87 1.50
CA PHE A 51 14.00 -18.75 1.65
C PHE A 51 14.71 -20.06 1.29
N LYS A 52 14.22 -21.20 1.78
CA LYS A 52 14.74 -22.53 1.48
C LYS A 52 14.67 -22.85 -0.03
N ASP A 53 13.59 -22.44 -0.68
CA ASP A 53 13.36 -22.65 -2.12
C ASP A 53 14.10 -21.64 -3.01
N GLY A 54 14.86 -20.71 -2.43
CA GLY A 54 15.64 -19.72 -3.20
C GLY A 54 14.81 -18.60 -3.84
N LEU A 55 13.54 -18.47 -3.45
CA LEU A 55 12.63 -17.41 -3.89
C LEU A 55 12.88 -16.10 -3.14
N ILE A 56 13.23 -16.17 -1.85
CA ILE A 56 13.68 -15.00 -1.10
C ILE A 56 15.18 -14.82 -1.30
N TYR A 57 15.63 -13.59 -1.53
CA TYR A 57 17.03 -13.24 -1.58
C TYR A 57 17.25 -11.82 -1.06
N ARG A 58 18.50 -11.52 -0.71
CA ARG A 58 18.93 -10.18 -0.34
C ARG A 58 19.70 -9.58 -1.51
N GLY A 59 19.49 -8.30 -1.79
CA GLY A 59 20.23 -7.62 -2.83
C GLY A 59 20.23 -6.11 -2.64
N LYS A 60 21.28 -5.47 -3.15
CA LYS A 60 21.40 -4.03 -3.19
C LYS A 60 20.68 -3.48 -4.42
N ARG A 61 19.55 -2.83 -4.23
CA ARG A 61 18.72 -2.28 -5.30
C ARG A 61 18.31 -0.86 -5.00
N LEU A 62 17.96 -0.14 -6.07
CA LEU A 62 17.27 1.12 -5.94
C LEU A 62 15.85 0.82 -5.44
N VAL A 63 15.48 1.44 -4.32
CA VAL A 63 14.16 1.29 -3.72
C VAL A 63 13.52 2.66 -3.53
N ASN A 64 12.19 2.69 -3.49
CA ASN A 64 11.46 3.87 -3.05
C ASN A 64 11.71 4.06 -1.56
N TRP A 65 12.26 5.20 -1.16
CA TRP A 65 12.62 5.48 0.21
C TRP A 65 11.88 6.69 0.75
N ASP A 66 11.26 6.51 1.92
CA ASP A 66 10.62 7.58 2.65
C ASP A 66 11.64 8.18 3.64
N THR A 67 12.17 9.37 3.35
CA THR A 67 13.19 10.02 4.21
C THR A 67 12.64 10.42 5.57
N GLN A 68 11.32 10.61 5.71
CA GLN A 68 10.70 10.98 6.97
C GLN A 68 10.50 9.77 7.87
N LEU A 69 10.02 8.66 7.30
CA LEU A 69 9.81 7.40 8.02
C LEU A 69 11.06 6.52 8.08
N GLN A 70 12.08 6.85 7.28
CA GLN A 70 13.35 6.13 7.13
C GLN A 70 13.16 4.64 6.83
N THR A 71 12.32 4.35 5.84
CA THR A 71 12.03 2.98 5.42
C THR A 71 11.84 2.88 3.91
N ALA A 72 12.17 1.72 3.36
CA ALA A 72 11.74 1.34 2.03
C ALA A 72 10.20 1.27 1.94
N VAL A 73 9.67 1.58 0.76
CA VAL A 73 8.25 1.63 0.42
C VAL A 73 8.05 0.84 -0.88
N ALA A 74 6.98 0.05 -1.02
CA ALA A 74 6.71 -0.63 -2.28
C ALA A 74 6.18 0.34 -3.36
N ASP A 75 6.31 -0.01 -4.64
CA ASP A 75 5.71 0.75 -5.76
C ASP A 75 4.19 0.96 -5.58
N ASP A 76 3.53 0.01 -4.92
CA ASP A 76 2.09 0.07 -4.66
C ASP A 76 1.72 0.98 -3.47
N GLU A 77 2.71 1.46 -2.70
CA GLU A 77 2.53 2.33 -1.52
C GLU A 77 2.88 3.79 -1.81
N ILE A 78 3.08 4.13 -3.09
CA ILE A 78 3.37 5.49 -3.57
C ILE A 78 2.26 6.00 -4.50
N TYR A 79 2.06 7.32 -4.54
CA TYR A 79 1.18 7.97 -5.50
C TYR A 79 1.90 9.13 -6.18
N HIS A 80 1.50 9.47 -7.41
CA HIS A 80 2.15 10.51 -8.20
C HIS A 80 1.33 11.80 -8.19
N GLU A 81 2.02 12.92 -8.11
CA GLU A 81 1.45 14.27 -8.20
C GLU A 81 2.31 15.13 -9.12
N THR A 82 1.67 15.79 -10.08
CA THR A 82 2.33 16.76 -10.95
C THR A 82 2.53 18.08 -10.21
N ILE A 83 3.79 18.45 -10.01
CA ILE A 83 4.19 19.69 -9.35
C ILE A 83 4.92 20.62 -10.31
N LYS A 84 4.85 21.94 -10.03
CA LYS A 84 5.69 22.93 -10.71
C LYS A 84 7.12 22.76 -10.21
N GLY A 85 8.01 22.36 -11.11
CA GLY A 85 9.43 22.21 -10.86
C GLY A 85 10.25 23.02 -11.85
N SER A 86 11.55 22.74 -11.87
CA SER A 86 12.49 23.44 -12.71
C SER A 86 13.48 22.47 -13.35
N PHE A 87 14.02 22.87 -14.48
CA PHE A 87 14.97 22.11 -15.28
C PHE A 87 16.21 22.96 -15.48
N TRP A 88 17.28 22.61 -14.78
CA TRP A 88 18.52 23.37 -14.75
C TRP A 88 19.52 22.80 -15.74
N THR A 89 20.20 23.67 -16.48
CA THR A 89 21.25 23.29 -17.43
C THR A 89 22.61 23.67 -16.87
N PHE A 90 23.50 22.68 -16.79
CA PHE A 90 24.87 22.81 -16.30
C PHE A 90 25.86 22.29 -17.34
N ARG A 91 27.14 22.59 -17.13
CA ARG A 91 28.22 22.09 -17.98
C ARG A 91 29.41 21.56 -17.17
N TYR A 92 29.94 20.41 -17.58
CA TYR A 92 31.17 19.85 -17.02
C TYR A 92 32.34 20.05 -17.98
N PRO A 93 33.53 20.45 -17.49
CA PRO A 93 34.74 20.51 -18.30
C PRO A 93 35.17 19.11 -18.76
N VAL A 94 35.52 18.98 -20.04
CA VAL A 94 36.07 17.74 -20.59
C VAL A 94 37.57 17.70 -20.35
N LYS A 95 38.03 16.67 -19.63
CA LYS A 95 39.41 16.53 -19.17
C LYS A 95 40.39 16.55 -20.34
N GLY A 96 41.42 17.38 -20.23
CA GLY A 96 42.45 17.54 -21.27
C GLY A 96 42.01 18.35 -22.48
N SER A 97 40.90 19.09 -22.40
CA SER A 97 40.41 19.97 -23.46
C SER A 97 39.84 21.28 -22.89
N ASN A 98 39.60 22.26 -23.76
CA ASN A 98 38.84 23.48 -23.44
C ASN A 98 37.33 23.31 -23.72
N GLU A 99 36.89 22.09 -24.03
CA GLU A 99 35.49 21.79 -24.34
C GLU A 99 34.69 21.50 -23.06
N PHE A 100 33.38 21.65 -23.16
CA PHE A 100 32.44 21.34 -22.08
C PHE A 100 31.34 20.42 -22.61
N ILE A 101 30.86 19.50 -21.77
CA ILE A 101 29.64 18.75 -22.01
C ILE A 101 28.49 19.37 -21.20
N ARG A 102 27.39 19.70 -21.88
CA ARG A 102 26.20 20.29 -21.27
C ARG A 102 25.18 19.20 -21.00
N PHE A 103 24.52 19.26 -19.85
CA PHE A 103 23.43 18.36 -19.48
C PHE A 103 22.35 19.14 -18.73
N SER A 104 21.13 18.62 -18.72
CA SER A 104 20.00 19.25 -18.01
C SER A 104 19.41 18.28 -16.99
N THR A 105 19.02 18.78 -15.83
CA THR A 105 18.52 17.96 -14.71
C THR A 105 17.44 18.69 -13.91
N THR A 106 16.49 17.94 -13.36
CA THR A 106 15.52 18.41 -12.36
C THR A 106 16.02 18.23 -10.92
N ARG A 107 17.19 17.60 -10.73
CA ARG A 107 17.76 17.27 -9.43
C ARG A 107 19.25 17.64 -9.34
N PRO A 108 19.59 18.94 -9.24
CA PRO A 108 20.99 19.39 -9.16
C PRO A 108 21.80 18.71 -8.04
N GLU A 109 21.22 18.47 -6.87
CA GLU A 109 21.89 17.83 -5.74
C GLU A 109 22.43 16.43 -6.07
N THR A 110 21.79 15.70 -6.99
CA THR A 110 22.22 14.35 -7.39
C THR A 110 23.49 14.36 -8.24
N MET A 111 23.90 15.52 -8.76
CA MET A 111 25.16 15.69 -9.51
C MET A 111 26.39 15.26 -8.69
N LEU A 112 26.31 15.37 -7.36
CA LEU A 112 27.36 14.93 -6.44
C LEU A 112 27.61 13.41 -6.52
N GLY A 113 26.64 12.65 -7.03
CA GLY A 113 26.68 11.20 -7.22
C GLY A 113 26.90 10.75 -8.67
N ASP A 114 27.15 11.67 -9.62
CA ASP A 114 27.29 11.33 -11.03
C ASP A 114 28.46 10.38 -11.28
N THR A 115 28.24 9.43 -12.16
CA THR A 115 29.23 8.38 -12.49
C THR A 115 29.51 8.30 -13.98
N ALA A 116 28.69 8.93 -14.81
CA ALA A 116 28.92 9.16 -16.23
C ALA A 116 28.07 10.35 -16.72
N VAL A 117 28.35 10.82 -17.93
CA VAL A 117 27.41 11.59 -18.74
C VAL A 117 27.08 10.78 -19.99
N ALA A 118 25.82 10.48 -20.21
CA ALA A 118 25.35 9.74 -21.37
C ALA A 118 24.97 10.68 -22.51
N VAL A 119 25.32 10.32 -23.74
CA VAL A 119 24.91 10.99 -24.98
C VAL A 119 24.32 9.96 -25.94
N HIS A 120 23.46 10.41 -26.85
CA HIS A 120 22.95 9.51 -27.90
C HIS A 120 24.08 9.18 -28.90
N PRO A 121 24.27 7.91 -29.32
CA PRO A 121 25.36 7.52 -30.23
C PRO A 121 25.38 8.29 -31.57
N ASP A 122 24.20 8.65 -32.05
CA ASP A 122 24.01 9.37 -33.32
C ASP A 122 23.92 10.90 -33.16
N ASP A 123 24.14 11.44 -31.97
CA ASP A 123 24.13 12.89 -31.76
C ASP A 123 25.48 13.51 -32.17
N GLU A 124 25.52 14.07 -33.37
CA GLU A 124 26.71 14.72 -33.96
C GLU A 124 27.28 15.85 -33.09
N ARG A 125 26.50 16.42 -32.14
CA ARG A 125 26.99 17.44 -31.20
C ARG A 125 28.00 16.91 -30.19
N TYR A 126 27.90 15.63 -29.80
CA TYR A 126 28.71 15.04 -28.73
C TYR A 126 29.43 13.76 -29.14
N LYS A 127 29.23 13.28 -30.37
CA LYS A 127 29.84 12.04 -30.87
C LYS A 127 31.36 11.99 -30.71
N HIS A 128 32.05 13.13 -30.87
CA HIS A 128 33.50 13.25 -30.68
C HIS A 128 33.94 13.28 -29.21
N LEU A 129 33.00 13.37 -28.26
CA LEU A 129 33.26 13.33 -26.81
C LEU A 129 33.10 11.93 -26.22
N ILE A 130 32.48 10.99 -26.93
CA ILE A 130 32.28 9.61 -26.46
C ILE A 130 33.65 8.97 -26.16
N GLY A 131 33.79 8.39 -24.97
CA GLY A 131 35.03 7.79 -24.47
C GLY A 131 36.02 8.77 -23.83
N LYS A 132 35.76 10.09 -23.88
CA LYS A 132 36.50 11.07 -23.08
C LYS A 132 35.99 11.09 -21.63
N MET A 133 36.73 11.76 -20.76
CA MET A 133 36.36 11.97 -19.36
C MET A 133 35.88 13.41 -19.15
N ALA A 134 34.83 13.61 -18.36
CA ALA A 134 34.41 14.90 -17.82
C ALA A 134 34.74 14.96 -16.33
N THR A 135 35.08 16.14 -15.81
CA THR A 135 35.35 16.31 -14.37
C THR A 135 34.16 16.99 -13.71
N ILE A 136 33.63 16.39 -12.64
CA ILE A 136 32.62 17.01 -11.77
C ILE A 136 33.34 18.04 -10.89
N PRO A 137 33.13 19.36 -11.09
CA PRO A 137 33.91 20.39 -10.41
C PRO A 137 33.71 20.42 -8.89
N LEU A 138 32.51 20.04 -8.44
CA LEU A 138 32.09 20.17 -7.04
C LEU A 138 32.70 19.13 -6.10
N VAL A 139 33.02 17.95 -6.63
CA VAL A 139 33.60 16.81 -5.88
C VAL A 139 34.92 16.32 -6.46
N HIS A 140 35.45 17.02 -7.48
CA HIS A 140 36.70 16.70 -8.17
C HIS A 140 36.81 15.25 -8.65
N ARG A 141 35.70 14.70 -9.16
CA ARG A 141 35.63 13.33 -9.66
C ARG A 141 35.59 13.30 -11.19
N ASP A 142 36.42 12.47 -11.79
CA ASP A 142 36.39 12.23 -13.23
C ASP A 142 35.39 11.11 -13.56
N ILE A 143 34.56 11.35 -14.56
CA ILE A 143 33.52 10.43 -15.02
C ILE A 143 33.59 10.26 -16.54
N PRO A 144 33.34 9.05 -17.07
CA PRO A 144 33.30 8.82 -18.52
C PRO A 144 32.10 9.49 -19.19
N ILE A 145 32.30 9.88 -20.45
CA ILE A 145 31.21 10.24 -21.38
C ILE A 145 30.89 8.99 -22.21
N ILE A 146 29.67 8.46 -22.06
CA ILE A 146 29.24 7.18 -22.62
C ILE A 146 28.15 7.37 -23.67
N ALA A 147 28.00 6.39 -24.56
CA ALA A 147 26.94 6.37 -25.56
C ALA A 147 25.79 5.45 -25.09
N ASP A 148 24.59 5.99 -24.92
CA ASP A 148 23.40 5.21 -24.56
C ASP A 148 22.13 5.78 -25.22
N GLY A 149 21.70 5.14 -26.30
CA GLY A 149 20.50 5.55 -27.04
C GLY A 149 19.18 5.11 -26.40
N GLN A 150 19.20 4.33 -25.32
CA GLN A 150 17.97 3.96 -24.58
C GLN A 150 17.65 4.99 -23.50
N LEU A 151 18.68 5.55 -22.86
CA LEU A 151 18.53 6.59 -21.84
C LEU A 151 18.34 7.98 -22.46
N VAL A 152 19.06 8.28 -23.55
CA VAL A 152 19.19 9.65 -24.04
C VAL A 152 18.25 9.91 -25.21
N ASP A 153 17.33 10.85 -25.02
CA ASP A 153 16.58 11.50 -26.10
C ASP A 153 17.33 12.76 -26.57
N PRO A 154 17.87 12.81 -27.80
CA PRO A 154 18.62 13.97 -28.28
C PRO A 154 17.77 15.24 -28.41
N THR A 155 16.44 15.12 -28.42
CA THR A 155 15.50 16.25 -28.50
C THR A 155 15.18 16.87 -27.14
N LEU A 156 15.52 16.18 -26.05
CA LEU A 156 15.23 16.62 -24.69
C LEU A 156 16.40 17.39 -24.07
N GLY A 157 16.14 18.61 -23.62
CA GLY A 157 17.14 19.47 -22.99
C GLY A 157 18.34 19.72 -23.92
N THR A 158 19.52 19.31 -23.46
CA THR A 158 20.78 19.50 -24.21
C THR A 158 21.16 18.31 -25.09
N GLY A 159 20.42 17.20 -25.04
CA GLY A 159 20.78 15.94 -25.69
C GLY A 159 21.86 15.11 -24.97
N ALA A 160 22.19 15.48 -23.73
CA ALA A 160 23.03 14.67 -22.84
C ALA A 160 22.40 14.60 -21.44
N VAL A 161 22.60 13.45 -20.78
CA VAL A 161 21.98 13.13 -19.50
C VAL A 161 23.06 12.78 -18.48
N LYS A 162 23.04 13.42 -17.31
CA LYS A 162 23.88 12.99 -16.18
C LYS A 162 23.42 11.61 -15.69
N VAL A 163 24.35 10.72 -15.37
CA VAL A 163 24.01 9.35 -14.95
C VAL A 163 24.33 9.18 -13.46
N THR A 164 23.28 9.14 -12.64
CA THR A 164 23.35 9.00 -11.18
C THR A 164 22.62 7.74 -10.71
N LEU A 165 23.23 6.56 -10.93
CA LEU A 165 22.58 5.25 -10.74
C LEU A 165 21.90 5.06 -9.38
N ALA A 166 22.46 5.61 -8.31
CA ALA A 166 21.96 5.38 -6.95
C ALA A 166 20.73 6.24 -6.59
N HIS A 167 20.25 7.10 -7.51
CA HIS A 167 19.21 8.12 -7.23
C HIS A 167 18.16 8.27 -8.34
N ASP A 168 18.22 7.48 -9.42
CA ASP A 168 17.22 7.49 -10.50
C ASP A 168 17.09 6.09 -11.15
N PRO A 169 15.87 5.55 -11.36
CA PRO A 169 15.68 4.23 -11.95
C PRO A 169 16.19 4.07 -13.39
N ASN A 170 16.08 5.12 -14.22
CA ASN A 170 16.56 5.09 -15.60
C ASN A 170 18.08 5.13 -15.64
N ASP A 171 18.69 5.97 -14.80
CA ASP A 171 20.14 6.02 -14.63
C ASP A 171 20.67 4.70 -14.09
N TYR A 172 19.96 4.07 -13.15
CA TYR A 172 20.29 2.74 -12.60
C TYR A 172 20.34 1.69 -13.71
N ALA A 173 19.31 1.63 -14.55
CA ALA A 173 19.27 0.70 -15.69
C ALA A 173 20.42 0.97 -16.68
N CYS A 174 20.71 2.24 -16.98
CA CYS A 174 21.85 2.65 -17.81
C CYS A 174 23.17 2.17 -17.21
N GLY A 175 23.44 2.49 -15.96
CA GLY A 175 24.71 2.15 -15.37
C GLY A 175 24.91 0.64 -15.15
N LEU A 176 23.84 -0.15 -15.02
CA LEU A 176 23.94 -1.61 -15.10
C LEU A 176 24.37 -2.10 -16.49
N ARG A 177 23.86 -1.52 -17.59
CA ARG A 177 24.28 -1.86 -18.96
C ARG A 177 25.76 -1.57 -19.21
N HIS A 178 26.29 -0.52 -18.59
CA HIS A 178 27.67 -0.03 -18.80
C HIS A 178 28.66 -0.41 -17.69
N GLY A 179 28.22 -1.11 -16.64
CA GLY A 179 29.08 -1.50 -15.51
C GLY A 179 29.63 -0.32 -14.69
N LEU A 180 28.83 0.74 -14.53
CA LEU A 180 29.24 1.95 -13.80
C LEU A 180 29.19 1.75 -12.27
N PRO A 181 30.06 2.44 -11.51
CA PRO A 181 30.05 2.38 -10.05
C PRO A 181 28.76 2.99 -9.48
N MET A 182 28.24 2.40 -8.40
CA MET A 182 27.04 2.92 -7.71
C MET A 182 27.43 3.79 -6.50
N ILE A 183 27.27 5.11 -6.62
CA ILE A 183 27.64 6.07 -5.57
C ILE A 183 26.37 6.64 -4.91
N ASN A 184 26.07 6.19 -3.69
CA ASN A 184 25.00 6.77 -2.89
C ASN A 184 25.49 8.04 -2.17
N ILE A 185 24.78 9.17 -2.34
CA ILE A 185 25.11 10.45 -1.70
C ILE A 185 24.18 10.80 -0.54
N LEU A 186 23.18 9.97 -0.25
CA LEU A 186 22.17 10.26 0.77
C LEU A 186 22.36 9.36 2.01
N ASN A 187 22.17 9.96 3.17
CA ASN A 187 21.86 9.25 4.41
C ASN A 187 20.37 8.83 4.41
N PRO A 188 19.97 7.88 5.27
CA PRO A 188 18.57 7.45 5.40
C PRO A 188 17.56 8.58 5.71
N ASP A 189 17.99 9.68 6.31
CA ASP A 189 17.15 10.84 6.63
C ASP A 189 17.04 11.86 5.47
N GLY A 190 17.69 11.60 4.34
CA GLY A 190 17.72 12.49 3.18
C GLY A 190 18.77 13.61 3.27
N THR A 191 19.64 13.61 4.28
CA THR A 191 20.82 14.50 4.30
C THR A 191 21.93 13.95 3.41
N ILE A 192 22.82 14.81 2.93
CA ILE A 192 23.97 14.41 2.12
C ILE A 192 25.02 13.72 3.00
N ASN A 193 25.54 12.57 2.56
CA ASN A 193 26.59 11.82 3.23
C ASN A 193 28.00 12.25 2.78
N GLU A 194 29.04 11.53 3.20
CA GLU A 194 30.44 11.82 2.90
C GLU A 194 30.78 11.85 1.40
N ASN A 195 30.04 11.13 0.55
CA ASN A 195 30.26 11.14 -0.89
C ASN A 195 29.89 12.48 -1.55
N GLY A 196 29.12 13.32 -0.85
CA GLY A 196 28.83 14.68 -1.28
C GLY A 196 29.94 15.69 -0.94
N GLY A 197 31.04 15.28 -0.30
CA GLY A 197 32.16 16.17 0.00
C GLY A 197 31.75 17.40 0.83
N PRO A 198 31.93 18.64 0.33
CA PRO A 198 31.63 19.86 1.10
C PRO A 198 30.13 20.07 1.39
N TYR A 199 29.26 19.27 0.79
CA TYR A 199 27.81 19.32 1.00
C TYR A 199 27.34 18.37 2.10
N ALA A 200 28.23 17.53 2.67
CA ALA A 200 27.89 16.58 3.71
C ALA A 200 27.21 17.24 4.92
N GLY A 201 26.12 16.63 5.40
CA GLY A 201 25.30 17.11 6.51
C GLY A 201 24.21 18.11 6.12
N LEU A 202 24.16 18.60 4.88
CA LEU A 202 23.05 19.43 4.40
C LEU A 202 21.82 18.56 4.08
N ASP A 203 20.62 19.08 4.31
CA ASP A 203 19.41 18.49 3.74
C ASP A 203 19.48 18.58 2.20
N ARG A 204 18.98 17.56 1.49
CA ARG A 204 19.03 17.49 0.02
C ARG A 204 18.48 18.73 -0.70
N LEU A 205 17.45 19.38 -0.17
CA LEU A 205 16.88 20.59 -0.79
C LEU A 205 17.77 21.80 -0.56
N GLN A 206 18.45 21.87 0.59
CA GLN A 206 19.48 22.88 0.86
C GLN A 206 20.73 22.64 0.00
N ALA A 207 21.13 21.37 -0.14
CA ALA A 207 22.22 20.97 -1.02
C ALA A 207 21.92 21.33 -2.47
N ARG A 208 20.67 21.15 -2.95
CA ARG A 208 20.24 21.59 -4.28
C ARG A 208 20.51 23.07 -4.51
N GLN A 209 20.06 23.92 -3.59
CA GLN A 209 20.27 25.37 -3.69
C GLN A 209 21.76 25.73 -3.67
N ARG A 210 22.54 25.04 -2.83
CA ARG A 210 23.97 25.29 -2.72
C ARG A 210 24.75 24.85 -3.97
N VAL A 211 24.39 23.71 -4.55
CA VAL A 211 24.96 23.20 -5.81
C VAL A 211 24.73 24.19 -6.94
N ILE A 212 23.52 24.72 -7.07
CA ILE A 212 23.20 25.74 -8.08
C ILE A 212 24.10 26.97 -7.91
N GLN A 213 24.17 27.52 -6.70
CA GLN A 213 24.98 28.71 -6.40
C GLN A 213 26.48 28.49 -6.66
N ASP A 214 27.01 27.32 -6.32
CA ASP A 214 28.43 27.03 -6.50
C ASP A 214 28.77 26.77 -7.96
N MET A 215 27.88 26.13 -8.74
CA MET A 215 28.03 26.03 -10.19
C MET A 215 27.93 27.39 -10.89
N GLU A 216 27.08 28.29 -10.40
CA GLU A 216 27.00 29.67 -10.90
C GLU A 216 28.28 30.45 -10.62
N LYS A 217 28.84 30.37 -9.40
CA LYS A 217 30.14 31.00 -9.07
C LYS A 217 31.29 30.47 -9.92
N LEU A 218 31.25 29.20 -10.30
CA LEU A 218 32.23 28.58 -11.20
C LEU A 218 32.00 28.97 -12.67
N GLY A 219 30.91 29.67 -13.00
CA GLY A 219 30.53 30.01 -14.37
C GLY A 219 30.10 28.79 -15.18
N LEU A 220 29.61 27.73 -14.54
CA LEU A 220 29.23 26.45 -15.15
C LEU A 220 27.71 26.18 -15.12
N PHE A 221 26.93 27.22 -14.84
CA PHE A 221 25.48 27.24 -14.90
C PHE A 221 25.01 28.01 -16.13
N ASP A 222 24.25 27.36 -17.02
CA ASP A 222 23.83 27.93 -18.30
C ASP A 222 22.37 28.47 -18.27
N GLY A 223 21.54 28.01 -17.33
CA GLY A 223 20.17 28.54 -17.16
C GLY A 223 19.19 27.57 -16.50
N CYS A 224 17.96 28.04 -16.30
CA CYS A 224 16.86 27.30 -15.69
C CYS A 224 15.56 27.54 -16.46
N GLU A 225 14.81 26.48 -16.69
CA GLU A 225 13.50 26.50 -17.35
C GLU A 225 12.43 25.96 -16.39
N ASP A 226 11.21 26.49 -16.46
CA ASP A 226 10.09 25.95 -15.70
C ASP A 226 9.60 24.65 -16.34
N ARG A 227 9.32 23.65 -15.51
CA ARG A 227 8.87 22.34 -16.00
C ARG A 227 7.91 21.69 -15.02
N ASP A 228 6.86 21.07 -15.55
CA ASP A 228 6.01 20.20 -14.75
C ASP A 228 6.72 18.87 -14.51
N ILE A 229 6.83 18.47 -13.25
CA ILE A 229 7.49 17.25 -12.81
C ILE A 229 6.44 16.36 -12.16
N ASP A 230 6.39 15.11 -12.59
CA ASP A 230 5.61 14.09 -11.91
C ASP A 230 6.42 13.51 -10.76
N LEU A 231 5.95 13.68 -9.53
CA LEU A 231 6.70 13.32 -8.33
C LEU A 231 5.94 12.28 -7.51
N ALA A 232 6.63 11.17 -7.24
CA ALA A 232 6.14 10.13 -6.34
C ALA A 232 6.17 10.60 -4.88
N HIS A 233 5.11 10.30 -4.14
CA HIS A 233 4.95 10.59 -2.72
C HIS A 233 4.53 9.34 -1.96
N SER A 234 5.01 9.21 -0.73
CA SER A 234 4.58 8.15 0.20
C SER A 234 3.10 8.28 0.51
N ASP A 235 2.31 7.22 0.36
CA ASP A 235 0.89 7.28 0.75
C ASP A 235 0.71 7.54 2.25
N ARG A 236 1.68 7.16 3.08
CA ARG A 236 1.56 7.32 4.54
C ARG A 236 2.02 8.70 5.00
N SER A 237 3.26 9.07 4.69
CA SER A 237 3.88 10.28 5.20
C SER A 237 3.58 11.51 4.34
N LYS A 238 3.20 11.28 3.07
CA LYS A 238 3.05 12.31 2.04
C LYS A 238 4.36 13.02 1.68
N THR A 239 5.50 12.50 2.15
CA THR A 239 6.83 13.00 1.79
C THR A 239 7.20 12.54 0.38
N PRO A 240 7.84 13.39 -0.44
CA PRO A 240 8.44 12.96 -1.71
C PRO A 240 9.33 11.74 -1.53
N ILE A 241 9.14 10.75 -2.39
CA ILE A 241 9.92 9.52 -2.39
C ILE A 241 11.29 9.79 -3.00
N GLU A 242 12.32 9.32 -2.31
CA GLU A 242 13.68 9.31 -2.83
C GLU A 242 13.99 7.92 -3.39
N PRO A 243 14.41 7.80 -4.66
CA PRO A 243 15.08 6.60 -5.11
C PRO A 243 16.40 6.47 -4.35
N TYR A 244 16.56 5.39 -3.60
CA TYR A 244 17.66 5.21 -2.67
C TYR A 244 18.26 3.81 -2.81
N LEU A 245 19.58 3.73 -2.87
CA LEU A 245 20.29 2.46 -2.98
C LEU A 245 20.41 1.80 -1.61
N SER A 246 19.70 0.69 -1.40
CA SER A 246 19.66 -0.01 -0.11
C SER A 246 19.72 -1.53 -0.26
N ASP A 247 20.29 -2.19 0.74
CA ASP A 247 20.25 -3.65 0.88
C ASP A 247 18.90 -4.07 1.45
N GLN A 248 18.09 -4.73 0.63
CA GLN A 248 16.73 -5.13 1.00
C GLN A 248 16.48 -6.61 0.68
N TRP A 249 15.43 -7.16 1.28
CA TRP A 249 14.93 -8.50 1.03
C TRP A 249 13.84 -8.48 -0.04
N PHE A 250 13.97 -9.37 -1.01
CA PHE A 250 13.06 -9.48 -2.13
C PHE A 250 12.52 -10.90 -2.28
N VAL A 251 11.28 -11.00 -2.77
CA VAL A 251 10.71 -12.24 -3.29
C VAL A 251 10.80 -12.21 -4.81
N LYS A 252 11.37 -13.27 -5.40
CA LYS A 252 11.35 -13.49 -6.86
C LYS A 252 9.93 -13.72 -7.33
N MET A 253 9.43 -12.83 -8.17
CA MET A 253 8.01 -12.81 -8.52
C MET A 253 7.67 -13.53 -9.82
N ALA A 254 8.62 -13.80 -10.71
CA ALA A 254 8.32 -14.27 -12.07
C ALA A 254 7.39 -15.50 -12.14
N ASP A 255 7.73 -16.59 -11.45
CA ASP A 255 6.96 -17.84 -11.47
C ASP A 255 5.68 -17.74 -10.62
N LEU A 256 5.80 -17.05 -9.49
CA LEU A 256 4.71 -16.81 -8.55
C LEU A 256 3.59 -15.96 -9.18
N ALA A 257 3.96 -14.92 -9.91
CA ALA A 257 3.07 -14.05 -10.66
C ALA A 257 2.39 -14.82 -11.79
N GLN A 258 3.14 -15.62 -12.56
CA GLN A 258 2.57 -16.42 -13.64
C GLN A 258 1.50 -17.38 -13.11
N THR A 259 1.79 -18.12 -12.03
CA THR A 259 0.84 -19.08 -11.44
C THR A 259 -0.45 -18.37 -10.96
N ALA A 260 -0.33 -17.15 -10.44
CA ALA A 260 -1.45 -16.35 -9.99
C ALA A 260 -2.27 -15.78 -11.16
N MET A 261 -1.62 -15.35 -12.25
CA MET A 261 -2.29 -14.96 -13.50
C MET A 261 -3.06 -16.13 -14.11
N ASP A 262 -2.44 -17.31 -14.16
CA ASP A 262 -3.04 -18.53 -14.71
C ASP A 262 -4.34 -18.88 -13.98
N ALA A 263 -4.39 -18.70 -12.66
CA ALA A 263 -5.59 -18.95 -11.87
C ALA A 263 -6.78 -18.04 -12.22
N VAL A 264 -6.53 -16.84 -12.78
CA VAL A 264 -7.58 -15.95 -13.28
C VAL A 264 -7.92 -16.28 -14.73
N THR A 265 -6.93 -16.54 -15.58
CA THR A 265 -7.15 -16.81 -17.01
C THR A 265 -7.85 -18.16 -17.25
N ASP A 266 -7.60 -19.17 -16.41
CA ASP A 266 -8.27 -20.47 -16.48
C ASP A 266 -9.62 -20.53 -15.73
N GLY A 267 -10.00 -19.44 -15.05
CA GLY A 267 -11.30 -19.29 -14.41
C GLY A 267 -11.42 -19.93 -13.02
N ARG A 268 -10.33 -20.41 -12.39
CA ARG A 268 -10.35 -20.83 -10.98
C ARG A 268 -10.66 -19.67 -10.02
N VAL A 269 -10.25 -18.45 -10.38
CA VAL A 269 -10.56 -17.19 -9.70
C VAL A 269 -11.30 -16.26 -10.67
N LYS A 270 -12.50 -15.79 -10.28
CA LYS A 270 -13.34 -14.91 -11.12
C LYS A 270 -13.60 -13.58 -10.44
N PHE A 271 -13.45 -12.48 -11.18
CA PHE A 271 -13.71 -11.13 -10.70
C PHE A 271 -15.13 -10.66 -11.03
N PHE A 272 -15.74 -9.96 -10.08
CA PHE A 272 -17.05 -9.33 -10.21
C PHE A 272 -16.93 -7.87 -9.78
N PRO A 273 -17.07 -6.89 -10.69
CA PRO A 273 -17.21 -7.02 -12.14
C PRO A 273 -15.95 -7.54 -12.87
N GLU A 274 -16.12 -8.21 -14.01
CA GLU A 274 -15.04 -8.86 -14.77
C GLU A 274 -13.93 -7.91 -15.22
N ARG A 275 -14.24 -6.62 -15.44
CA ARG A 275 -13.26 -5.61 -15.89
C ARG A 275 -12.02 -5.51 -15.00
N TYR A 276 -12.16 -5.79 -13.69
CA TYR A 276 -11.05 -5.71 -12.74
C TYR A 276 -10.04 -6.86 -12.87
N ALA A 277 -10.40 -7.94 -13.56
CA ALA A 277 -9.44 -8.99 -13.90
C ALA A 277 -8.30 -8.45 -14.79
N ARG A 278 -8.59 -7.48 -15.68
CA ARG A 278 -7.56 -6.87 -16.51
C ARG A 278 -6.52 -6.12 -15.68
N THR A 279 -6.95 -5.29 -14.72
CA THR A 279 -6.03 -4.59 -13.80
C THR A 279 -5.13 -5.55 -13.04
N TYR A 280 -5.67 -6.69 -12.60
CA TYR A 280 -4.90 -7.74 -11.94
C TYR A 280 -3.85 -8.36 -12.86
N LEU A 281 -4.23 -8.71 -14.10
CA LEU A 281 -3.37 -9.37 -15.08
C LEU A 281 -2.27 -8.45 -15.59
N ASP A 282 -2.60 -7.21 -15.95
CA ASP A 282 -1.66 -6.23 -16.48
C ASP A 282 -0.54 -5.96 -15.47
N TRP A 283 -0.90 -5.78 -14.20
CA TRP A 283 0.07 -5.52 -13.15
C TRP A 283 0.97 -6.74 -12.84
N LEU A 284 0.40 -7.95 -12.74
CA LEU A 284 1.23 -9.16 -12.55
C LEU A 284 2.12 -9.46 -13.77
N GLY A 285 1.70 -9.02 -14.97
CA GLY A 285 2.44 -9.17 -16.21
C GLY A 285 3.81 -8.49 -16.21
N GLU A 286 4.00 -7.46 -15.37
CA GLU A 286 5.29 -6.77 -15.23
C GLU A 286 6.34 -7.60 -14.46
N LYS A 287 5.91 -8.61 -13.70
CA LYS A 287 6.77 -9.57 -12.98
C LYS A 287 7.88 -8.94 -12.12
N ARG A 288 7.64 -7.75 -11.56
CA ARG A 288 8.59 -7.07 -10.66
C ARG A 288 8.77 -7.83 -9.36
N ASP A 289 10.01 -7.99 -8.92
CA ASP A 289 10.31 -8.59 -7.61
C ASP A 289 9.76 -7.74 -6.47
N TRP A 290 9.26 -8.41 -5.43
CA TRP A 290 8.59 -7.74 -4.32
C TRP A 290 9.54 -7.47 -3.16
N CYS A 291 9.76 -6.20 -2.83
CA CYS A 291 10.51 -5.78 -1.64
C CYS A 291 9.70 -6.05 -0.36
N ILE A 292 10.17 -6.98 0.47
CA ILE A 292 9.46 -7.47 1.67
C ILE A 292 10.05 -6.97 2.99
N SER A 293 11.21 -6.32 3.01
CA SER A 293 11.80 -5.75 4.22
C SER A 293 11.37 -4.30 4.44
N ARG A 294 11.29 -3.91 5.72
CA ARG A 294 10.96 -2.56 6.19
C ARG A 294 11.78 -2.24 7.43
N GLN A 295 12.28 -1.01 7.52
CA GLN A 295 13.10 -0.52 8.64
C GLN A 295 12.20 0.06 9.75
N LEU A 296 11.14 -0.68 10.10
CA LEU A 296 10.11 -0.25 11.04
C LEU A 296 10.20 -1.03 12.35
N TRP A 297 9.68 -0.44 13.42
CA TRP A 297 9.63 -1.11 14.73
C TRP A 297 8.42 -2.03 14.91
N TRP A 298 7.46 -1.99 13.99
CA TRP A 298 6.21 -2.73 14.07
C TRP A 298 6.05 -3.64 12.85
N GLY A 299 6.01 -4.94 13.10
CA GLY A 299 5.87 -5.96 12.07
C GLY A 299 6.46 -7.28 12.54
N HIS A 300 6.42 -8.28 11.68
CA HIS A 300 7.09 -9.56 11.95
C HIS A 300 8.57 -9.40 11.68
N ARG A 301 9.42 -9.54 12.71
CA ARG A 301 10.88 -9.47 12.53
C ARG A 301 11.34 -10.56 11.56
N ILE A 302 12.22 -10.19 10.63
CA ILE A 302 12.74 -11.14 9.64
C ILE A 302 13.49 -12.27 10.37
N PRO A 303 13.16 -13.56 10.09
CA PRO A 303 13.77 -14.69 10.79
C PRO A 303 15.10 -15.09 10.14
N ILE A 304 16.01 -14.12 9.99
CA ILE A 304 17.37 -14.32 9.48
C ILE A 304 18.38 -13.93 10.56
N TRP A 305 19.38 -14.77 10.78
CA TRP A 305 20.54 -14.52 11.63
C TRP A 305 21.81 -14.47 10.79
N TYR A 306 22.67 -13.51 11.11
CA TYR A 306 23.98 -13.31 10.50
C TYR A 306 25.07 -13.93 11.35
N SER A 307 26.04 -14.58 10.70
CA SER A 307 27.27 -15.02 11.37
C SER A 307 28.45 -15.15 10.39
N HIS A 308 29.65 -14.83 10.87
CA HIS A 308 30.91 -15.07 10.17
C HIS A 308 31.59 -16.29 10.78
N CYS A 309 31.27 -17.49 10.30
CA CYS A 309 31.86 -18.72 10.78
C CYS A 309 32.20 -19.67 9.63
N PRO A 310 33.10 -20.64 9.85
CA PRO A 310 33.32 -21.71 8.89
C PRO A 310 32.06 -22.60 8.76
N GLU A 311 31.77 -23.08 7.55
CA GLU A 311 30.53 -23.84 7.28
C GLU A 311 30.38 -25.12 8.13
N ASN A 312 31.49 -25.77 8.48
CA ASN A 312 31.48 -26.95 9.34
C ASN A 312 30.87 -26.67 10.72
N GLN A 313 30.95 -25.43 11.22
CA GLN A 313 30.36 -25.03 12.48
C GLN A 313 28.83 -25.00 12.39
N LEU A 314 28.27 -24.50 11.28
CA LEU A 314 26.83 -24.55 11.01
C LEU A 314 26.35 -25.99 10.89
N LYS A 315 27.07 -26.81 10.11
CA LYS A 315 26.76 -28.23 9.92
C LYS A 315 26.75 -28.99 11.23
N HIS A 316 27.67 -28.68 12.15
CA HIS A 316 27.71 -29.28 13.47
C HIS A 316 26.57 -28.79 14.37
N ALA A 317 26.37 -27.49 14.48
CA ALA A 317 25.39 -26.89 15.38
C ALA A 317 23.93 -27.19 14.98
N PHE A 318 23.66 -27.34 13.68
CA PHE A 318 22.33 -27.60 13.13
C PHE A 318 22.17 -29.02 12.57
N ALA A 319 23.05 -29.95 12.94
CA ALA A 319 22.97 -31.34 12.51
C ALA A 319 21.61 -31.96 12.88
N GLY A 320 20.91 -32.51 11.90
CA GLY A 320 19.61 -33.17 12.09
C GLY A 320 18.41 -32.23 12.29
N ARG A 321 18.59 -30.91 12.17
CA ARG A 321 17.49 -29.93 12.20
C ARG A 321 16.96 -29.67 10.79
N ASP A 322 15.66 -29.77 10.62
CA ASP A 322 14.93 -29.44 9.38
C ASP A 322 14.27 -28.05 9.43
N ASP A 323 14.26 -27.43 10.60
CA ASP A 323 13.68 -26.14 10.92
C ASP A 323 14.67 -24.97 10.82
N VAL A 324 15.89 -25.24 10.33
CA VAL A 324 16.96 -24.27 10.04
C VAL A 324 17.53 -24.53 8.65
N THR A 325 17.80 -23.47 7.90
CA THR A 325 18.49 -23.52 6.61
C THR A 325 19.41 -22.33 6.48
N TRP A 326 20.49 -22.42 5.71
CA TRP A 326 21.43 -21.31 5.55
C TRP A 326 21.92 -21.17 4.11
N ARG A 327 22.31 -19.95 3.74
CA ARG A 327 22.95 -19.62 2.46
C ARG A 327 24.08 -18.61 2.67
N LEU A 328 25.10 -18.66 1.82
CA LEU A 328 26.20 -17.70 1.87
C LEU A 328 25.77 -16.40 1.19
N ASP A 329 25.98 -15.28 1.86
CA ASP A 329 25.93 -13.93 1.31
C ASP A 329 27.34 -13.63 0.77
N GLU A 330 27.57 -13.92 -0.51
CA GLU A 330 28.89 -13.79 -1.15
C GLU A 330 29.41 -12.36 -1.11
N ASP A 331 28.53 -11.37 -1.26
CA ASP A 331 28.87 -9.95 -1.27
C ASP A 331 29.44 -9.48 0.08
N ASN A 332 28.93 -10.04 1.19
CA ASN A 332 29.31 -9.64 2.55
C ASN A 332 30.17 -10.69 3.27
N GLY A 333 30.44 -11.84 2.66
CA GLY A 333 31.25 -12.91 3.25
C GLY A 333 30.67 -13.50 4.55
N ARG A 334 29.34 -13.53 4.70
CA ARG A 334 28.64 -14.00 5.91
C ARG A 334 27.54 -14.99 5.61
N TRP A 335 27.11 -15.75 6.61
CA TRP A 335 25.98 -16.67 6.49
C TRP A 335 24.66 -15.98 6.78
N LEU A 336 23.66 -16.28 5.95
CA LEU A 336 22.25 -15.97 6.14
C LEU A 336 21.57 -17.23 6.68
N ILE A 337 21.31 -17.28 7.98
CA ILE A 337 20.72 -18.45 8.65
C ILE A 337 19.23 -18.16 8.88
N CYS A 338 18.34 -18.92 8.27
CA CYS A 338 16.90 -18.81 8.44
C CYS A 338 16.37 -19.91 9.36
N ALA A 339 15.46 -19.59 10.28
CA ALA A 339 14.93 -20.57 11.23
C ALA A 339 13.44 -20.39 11.57
N LEU A 340 12.72 -21.50 11.79
CA LEU A 340 11.31 -21.49 12.22
C LEU A 340 11.11 -21.13 13.70
N ALA A 341 12.17 -21.17 14.49
CA ALA A 341 12.19 -20.77 15.91
C ALA A 341 13.40 -19.87 16.19
N ASP A 342 13.30 -19.05 17.24
CA ASP A 342 14.39 -18.14 17.61
C ASP A 342 15.62 -18.94 18.05
N LEU A 343 16.78 -18.51 17.55
CA LEU A 343 18.06 -19.15 17.82
C LEU A 343 18.77 -18.43 18.98
N PRO A 344 19.34 -19.18 19.95
CA PRO A 344 20.26 -18.61 20.94
C PRO A 344 21.44 -17.93 20.23
N ASN A 345 21.87 -16.79 20.77
CA ASN A 345 22.95 -16.00 20.16
C ASN A 345 24.31 -16.73 20.16
N ASP A 346 24.51 -17.67 21.08
CA ASP A 346 25.74 -18.41 21.30
C ASP A 346 25.70 -19.86 20.77
N ILE A 347 24.66 -20.23 20.00
CA ILE A 347 24.50 -21.61 19.49
C ILE A 347 25.66 -22.10 18.62
N LEU A 348 26.41 -21.18 17.99
CA LEU A 348 27.62 -21.48 17.22
C LEU A 348 28.91 -21.37 18.06
N GLY A 349 28.78 -21.17 19.37
CA GLY A 349 29.86 -20.88 20.30
C GLY A 349 30.10 -19.38 20.47
N PRO A 350 30.80 -18.95 21.54
CA PRO A 350 30.97 -17.55 21.91
C PRO A 350 31.80 -16.74 20.89
N LYS A 351 32.57 -17.42 20.02
CA LYS A 351 33.38 -16.80 18.97
C LYS A 351 32.56 -16.36 17.75
N TYR A 352 31.36 -16.94 17.57
CA TYR A 352 30.54 -16.77 16.37
C TYR A 352 29.12 -16.36 16.75
N PRO A 353 28.93 -15.18 17.37
CA PRO A 353 27.62 -14.74 17.81
C PRO A 353 26.66 -14.62 16.62
N LEU A 354 25.40 -14.98 16.85
CA LEU A 354 24.32 -14.72 15.90
C LEU A 354 23.72 -13.34 16.14
N GLU A 355 23.56 -12.58 15.06
CA GLU A 355 22.82 -11.32 15.06
C GLU A 355 21.59 -11.45 14.19
N GLN A 356 20.39 -11.30 14.76
CA GLN A 356 19.16 -11.35 13.98
C GLN A 356 18.96 -10.04 13.20
N ASP A 357 18.49 -10.15 11.97
CA ASP A 357 18.08 -9.02 11.14
C ASP A 357 17.15 -8.07 11.91
N ALA A 358 17.46 -6.78 11.84
CA ALA A 358 16.71 -5.72 12.52
C ALA A 358 15.41 -5.37 11.77
N ASP A 359 15.33 -5.69 10.48
CA ASP A 359 14.18 -5.37 9.64
C ASP A 359 12.96 -6.20 10.03
N VAL A 360 11.80 -5.61 9.78
CA VAL A 360 10.51 -6.29 9.84
C VAL A 360 9.96 -6.52 8.45
N LEU A 361 9.06 -7.49 8.33
CA LEU A 361 8.37 -7.79 7.10
C LEU A 361 7.30 -6.74 6.80
N ASP A 362 7.14 -6.48 5.51
CA ASP A 362 6.01 -5.78 4.92
C ASP A 362 4.67 -6.32 5.49
N THR A 363 3.75 -5.41 5.81
CA THR A 363 2.40 -5.78 6.27
C THR A 363 1.64 -6.58 5.20
N TRP A 364 1.92 -6.34 3.92
CA TRP A 364 1.34 -7.13 2.84
C TRP A 364 1.87 -8.57 2.82
N PHE A 365 3.06 -8.84 3.35
CA PHE A 365 3.59 -10.20 3.48
C PHE A 365 2.76 -11.05 4.43
N SER A 366 2.37 -10.51 5.58
CA SER A 366 1.47 -11.21 6.50
C SER A 366 0.02 -11.25 6.01
N SER A 367 -0.45 -10.16 5.41
CA SER A 367 -1.83 -10.06 4.93
C SER A 367 -2.11 -10.96 3.72
N ALA A 368 -1.08 -11.26 2.92
CA ALA A 368 -1.15 -12.25 1.85
C ALA A 368 -1.58 -13.64 2.35
N LEU A 369 -1.27 -13.98 3.60
CA LEU A 369 -1.53 -15.31 4.14
C LEU A 369 -2.94 -15.48 4.72
N TRP A 370 -3.72 -14.39 4.76
CA TRP A 370 -4.99 -14.30 5.48
C TRP A 370 -5.97 -15.46 5.22
N PRO A 371 -6.19 -15.94 3.97
CA PRO A 371 -7.18 -16.98 3.69
C PRO A 371 -6.88 -18.33 4.34
N HIS A 372 -5.63 -18.57 4.74
CA HIS A 372 -5.21 -19.84 5.33
C HIS A 372 -4.60 -19.71 6.72
N SER A 373 -3.91 -18.60 7.01
CA SER A 373 -3.38 -18.35 8.36
C SER A 373 -4.50 -18.22 9.40
N THR A 374 -5.62 -17.59 9.04
CA THR A 374 -6.77 -17.44 9.94
C THR A 374 -7.42 -18.77 10.30
N LEU A 375 -7.33 -19.75 9.39
CA LEU A 375 -7.80 -21.12 9.57
C LEU A 375 -6.79 -22.02 10.29
N GLY A 376 -5.59 -21.51 10.64
CA GLY A 376 -4.61 -22.22 11.45
C GLY A 376 -3.44 -22.85 10.67
N TRP A 377 -3.32 -22.60 9.37
CA TRP A 377 -2.10 -22.97 8.63
C TRP A 377 -0.87 -22.30 9.30
N PRO A 378 0.28 -22.99 9.44
CA PRO A 378 0.73 -24.20 8.73
C PRO A 378 0.25 -25.54 9.29
N GLU A 379 -0.51 -25.54 10.37
CA GLU A 379 -1.02 -26.79 10.95
C GLU A 379 -2.16 -27.37 10.09
N HIS A 380 -2.36 -28.69 10.19
CA HIS A 380 -3.48 -29.39 9.56
C HIS A 380 -4.73 -29.32 10.44
N THR A 381 -5.39 -28.15 10.47
CA THR A 381 -6.60 -27.95 11.28
C THR A 381 -7.87 -28.46 10.57
N PRO A 382 -8.91 -28.87 11.33
CA PRO A 382 -10.22 -29.17 10.76
C PRO A 382 -10.83 -27.98 10.01
N GLU A 383 -10.63 -26.76 10.52
CA GLU A 383 -11.09 -25.53 9.89
C GLU A 383 -10.48 -25.32 8.51
N LEU A 384 -9.16 -25.50 8.37
CA LEU A 384 -8.47 -25.37 7.10
C LEU A 384 -8.96 -26.43 6.11
N ALA A 385 -9.13 -27.67 6.57
CA ALA A 385 -9.60 -28.76 5.72
C ALA A 385 -11.04 -28.55 5.22
N TYR A 386 -11.89 -27.93 6.03
CA TYR A 386 -13.30 -27.72 5.71
C TYR A 386 -13.56 -26.44 4.91
N TRP A 387 -12.94 -25.32 5.29
CA TRP A 387 -13.28 -23.99 4.76
C TRP A 387 -12.34 -23.48 3.65
N TYR A 388 -11.28 -24.21 3.30
CA TYR A 388 -10.34 -23.81 2.24
C TYR A 388 -10.45 -24.72 0.99
N PRO A 389 -10.60 -24.16 -0.23
CA PRO A 389 -10.65 -22.74 -0.58
C PRO A 389 -11.95 -22.05 -0.12
N THR A 390 -11.88 -20.73 0.13
CA THR A 390 -13.08 -19.95 0.50
C THR A 390 -13.93 -19.61 -0.73
N ASN A 391 -15.17 -19.13 -0.54
CA ASN A 391 -16.07 -18.88 -1.68
C ASN A 391 -15.85 -17.52 -2.32
N VAL A 392 -15.92 -16.44 -1.53
CA VAL A 392 -15.95 -15.06 -2.02
C VAL A 392 -15.05 -14.15 -1.19
N LEU A 393 -14.15 -13.43 -1.85
CA LEU A 393 -13.46 -12.28 -1.27
C LEU A 393 -14.19 -11.00 -1.66
N VAL A 394 -14.60 -10.19 -0.68
CA VAL A 394 -15.23 -8.88 -0.89
C VAL A 394 -14.22 -7.78 -0.55
N THR A 395 -13.91 -6.89 -1.49
CA THR A 395 -12.90 -5.83 -1.28
C THR A 395 -13.03 -4.65 -2.25
N SER A 396 -12.16 -3.64 -2.14
CA SER A 396 -12.04 -2.50 -3.05
C SER A 396 -10.97 -2.75 -4.13
N ARG A 397 -11.09 -2.04 -5.26
CA ARG A 397 -10.11 -2.05 -6.34
C ARG A 397 -8.72 -1.58 -5.94
N ASP A 398 -8.62 -0.75 -4.89
CA ASP A 398 -7.35 -0.15 -4.46
C ASP A 398 -6.33 -1.19 -3.96
N ILE A 399 -6.77 -2.37 -3.55
CA ILE A 399 -5.91 -3.41 -2.97
C ILE A 399 -5.91 -4.72 -3.77
N ILE A 400 -6.28 -4.65 -5.06
CA ILE A 400 -6.19 -5.79 -5.97
C ILE A 400 -4.74 -6.29 -6.07
N THR A 401 -3.80 -5.37 -6.30
CA THR A 401 -2.37 -5.69 -6.48
C THR A 401 -1.69 -6.03 -5.15
N LEU A 402 -2.03 -5.28 -4.11
CA LEU A 402 -1.44 -5.39 -2.76
C LEU A 402 -1.92 -6.60 -1.97
N TRP A 403 -3.18 -7.02 -2.15
CA TRP A 403 -3.80 -8.04 -1.32
C TRP A 403 -4.33 -9.22 -2.11
N VAL A 404 -5.22 -8.99 -3.09
CA VAL A 404 -5.85 -10.08 -3.86
C VAL A 404 -4.79 -10.92 -4.57
N ALA A 405 -3.88 -10.28 -5.31
CA ALA A 405 -2.80 -10.95 -6.03
C ALA A 405 -1.87 -11.72 -5.08
N ARG A 406 -1.48 -11.10 -3.97
CA ARG A 406 -0.60 -11.73 -2.97
C ARG A 406 -1.27 -12.93 -2.29
N MET A 407 -2.57 -12.89 -2.03
CA MET A 407 -3.32 -14.02 -1.48
C MET A 407 -3.42 -15.18 -2.47
N VAL A 408 -3.68 -14.90 -3.75
CA VAL A 408 -3.74 -15.95 -4.79
C VAL A 408 -2.39 -16.64 -4.92
N MET A 409 -1.33 -15.84 -5.06
CA MET A 409 0.04 -16.31 -5.14
C MET A 409 0.43 -17.19 -3.94
N THR A 410 0.26 -16.68 -2.72
CA THR A 410 0.69 -17.41 -1.51
C THR A 410 -0.20 -18.60 -1.20
N GLY A 411 -1.50 -18.57 -1.53
CA GLY A 411 -2.38 -19.74 -1.43
C GLY A 411 -1.91 -20.89 -2.33
N LEU A 412 -1.60 -20.57 -3.59
CA LEU A 412 -1.09 -21.54 -4.56
C LEU A 412 0.29 -22.07 -4.13
N TYR A 413 1.18 -21.20 -3.66
CA TYR A 413 2.51 -21.61 -3.18
C TYR A 413 2.47 -22.44 -1.90
N ASN A 414 1.65 -22.05 -0.90
CA ASN A 414 1.65 -22.70 0.41
C ASN A 414 0.81 -23.98 0.45
N ILE A 415 -0.32 -23.99 -0.25
CA ILE A 415 -1.34 -25.05 -0.14
C ILE A 415 -1.57 -25.77 -1.48
N GLY A 416 -1.18 -25.17 -2.60
CA GLY A 416 -1.40 -25.75 -3.93
C GLY A 416 -2.83 -25.54 -4.47
N LYS A 417 -3.65 -24.71 -3.82
CA LYS A 417 -5.01 -24.35 -4.28
C LYS A 417 -5.19 -22.83 -4.25
N VAL A 418 -6.17 -22.34 -5.01
CA VAL A 418 -6.56 -20.92 -4.96
C VAL A 418 -7.17 -20.59 -3.58
N PRO A 419 -7.02 -19.36 -3.06
CA PRO A 419 -7.56 -18.99 -1.75
C PRO A 419 -9.08 -18.77 -1.72
N PHE A 420 -9.64 -18.39 -2.86
CA PHE A 420 -11.05 -18.10 -3.06
C PHE A 420 -11.43 -18.30 -4.53
N HIS A 421 -12.71 -18.56 -4.79
CA HIS A 421 -13.21 -18.72 -6.16
C HIS A 421 -13.69 -17.41 -6.79
N HIS A 422 -14.38 -16.56 -6.02
CA HIS A 422 -14.91 -15.30 -6.52
C HIS A 422 -14.26 -14.11 -5.80
N VAL A 423 -14.01 -13.03 -6.53
CA VAL A 423 -13.52 -11.74 -6.02
C VAL A 423 -14.54 -10.68 -6.37
N TYR A 424 -15.31 -10.22 -5.40
CA TYR A 424 -16.25 -9.13 -5.56
C TYR A 424 -15.61 -7.79 -5.19
N ILE A 425 -15.55 -6.89 -6.17
CA ILE A 425 -14.99 -5.56 -6.05
C ILE A 425 -16.12 -4.55 -5.93
N HIS A 426 -16.32 -4.03 -4.71
CA HIS A 426 -17.36 -3.04 -4.44
C HIS A 426 -16.91 -1.63 -4.88
N PRO A 427 -17.85 -0.74 -5.26
CA PRO A 427 -17.54 0.66 -5.50
C PRO A 427 -17.04 1.35 -4.21
N LYS A 428 -16.30 2.45 -4.36
CA LYS A 428 -15.86 3.25 -3.21
C LYS A 428 -16.93 4.25 -2.81
N ILE A 429 -17.00 4.50 -1.51
CA ILE A 429 -17.75 5.63 -0.97
C ILE A 429 -16.79 6.81 -0.87
N LEU A 430 -17.14 7.89 -1.58
CA LEU A 430 -16.44 9.16 -1.61
C LEU A 430 -17.17 10.15 -0.70
N ASP A 431 -16.50 11.21 -0.28
CA ASP A 431 -17.17 12.29 0.44
C ASP A 431 -18.16 13.06 -0.47
N GLY A 432 -18.82 14.07 0.10
CA GLY A 432 -19.77 14.92 -0.62
C GLY A 432 -19.16 15.68 -1.81
N PHE A 433 -17.84 15.84 -1.85
CA PHE A 433 -17.12 16.55 -2.91
C PHE A 433 -16.58 15.60 -3.99
N GLY A 434 -16.55 14.30 -3.73
CA GLY A 434 -16.03 13.29 -4.64
C GLY A 434 -14.58 12.91 -4.37
N GLU A 435 -14.07 13.22 -3.19
CA GLU A 435 -12.74 12.77 -2.78
C GLU A 435 -12.82 11.44 -2.01
N THR A 436 -11.76 10.62 -2.11
CA THR A 436 -11.63 9.42 -1.29
C THR A 436 -11.61 9.80 0.20
N MET A 437 -12.44 9.11 1.01
CA MET A 437 -12.44 9.30 2.45
C MET A 437 -11.15 8.76 3.07
N SER A 438 -10.49 9.56 3.88
CA SER A 438 -9.29 9.14 4.62
C SER A 438 -9.18 9.90 5.95
N LYS A 439 -8.47 9.29 6.90
CA LYS A 439 -8.21 9.93 8.20
C LYS A 439 -7.40 11.22 8.04
N THR A 440 -6.41 11.21 7.14
CA THR A 440 -5.52 12.37 6.88
C THR A 440 -6.29 13.57 6.34
N LYS A 441 -7.28 13.34 5.46
CA LYS A 441 -8.15 14.42 4.95
C LYS A 441 -9.20 14.88 5.97
N GLY A 442 -9.41 14.11 7.04
CA GLY A 442 -10.42 14.41 8.05
C GLY A 442 -11.86 14.32 7.55
N ASN A 443 -12.08 13.73 6.37
CA ASN A 443 -13.38 13.65 5.69
C ASN A 443 -14.08 12.29 5.89
N GLY A 444 -13.55 11.44 6.78
CA GLY A 444 -14.18 10.18 7.16
C GLY A 444 -15.44 10.41 8.01
N ILE A 445 -16.43 9.55 7.80
CA ILE A 445 -17.70 9.54 8.54
C ILE A 445 -17.67 8.40 9.55
N ASP A 446 -17.98 8.69 10.82
CA ASP A 446 -18.13 7.62 11.81
C ASP A 446 -19.49 6.95 11.60
N PRO A 447 -19.55 5.63 11.31
CA PRO A 447 -20.82 4.94 11.12
C PRO A 447 -21.73 5.01 12.34
N LEU A 448 -21.17 5.16 13.56
CA LEU A 448 -21.97 5.23 14.78
C LEU A 448 -22.85 6.49 14.83
N ASP A 449 -22.37 7.62 14.30
CA ASP A 449 -23.17 8.85 14.22
C ASP A 449 -24.44 8.63 13.39
N ILE A 450 -24.32 7.82 12.33
CA ILE A 450 -25.45 7.47 11.45
C ILE A 450 -26.35 6.44 12.12
N ILE A 451 -25.78 5.40 12.75
CA ILE A 451 -26.54 4.35 13.45
C ILE A 451 -27.39 4.95 14.56
N GLU A 452 -26.83 5.85 15.38
CA GLU A 452 -27.56 6.46 16.49
C GLU A 452 -28.76 7.29 16.02
N ARG A 453 -28.62 7.97 14.88
CA ARG A 453 -29.67 8.87 14.36
C ARG A 453 -30.71 8.16 13.49
N TYR A 454 -30.31 7.19 12.69
CA TYR A 454 -31.16 6.57 11.66
C TYR A 454 -31.40 5.07 11.87
N GLY A 455 -30.60 4.40 12.69
CA GLY A 455 -30.59 2.96 12.89
C GLY A 455 -29.61 2.22 11.97
N ALA A 456 -29.13 1.06 12.42
CA ALA A 456 -28.18 0.22 11.68
C ALA A 456 -28.75 -0.26 10.33
N ASP A 457 -30.03 -0.64 10.29
CA ASP A 457 -30.68 -1.07 9.04
C ASP A 457 -30.77 0.05 8.01
N ALA A 458 -30.98 1.29 8.43
CA ALA A 458 -31.01 2.43 7.53
C ALA A 458 -29.64 2.68 6.87
N LEU A 459 -28.57 2.57 7.67
CA LEU A 459 -27.19 2.63 7.17
C LEU A 459 -26.93 1.49 6.17
N ARG A 460 -27.17 0.24 6.57
CA ARG A 460 -26.95 -0.95 5.72
C ARG A 460 -27.72 -0.88 4.41
N PHE A 461 -29.00 -0.53 4.48
CA PHE A 461 -29.87 -0.41 3.31
C PHE A 461 -29.31 0.62 2.32
N LEU A 462 -28.91 1.81 2.79
CA LEU A 462 -28.33 2.81 1.91
C LEU A 462 -26.98 2.37 1.32
N MET A 463 -26.12 1.70 2.11
CA MET A 463 -24.82 1.24 1.63
C MET A 463 -24.98 0.22 0.50
N VAL A 464 -25.87 -0.77 0.67
CA VAL A 464 -26.16 -1.77 -0.36
C VAL A 464 -26.84 -1.13 -1.57
N HIS A 465 -27.81 -0.24 -1.36
CA HIS A 465 -28.50 0.46 -2.44
C HIS A 465 -27.54 1.32 -3.29
N GLN A 466 -26.50 1.88 -2.68
CA GLN A 466 -25.48 2.68 -3.36
C GLN A 466 -24.33 1.85 -3.94
N ALA A 467 -24.22 0.56 -3.58
CA ALA A 467 -23.18 -0.34 -4.07
C ALA A 467 -23.45 -0.82 -5.51
N THR A 468 -23.65 0.12 -6.44
CA THR A 468 -23.89 -0.17 -7.86
C THR A 468 -22.61 -0.66 -8.55
N GLU A 469 -22.72 -1.55 -9.54
CA GLU A 469 -21.57 -2.20 -10.19
C GLU A 469 -20.60 -1.22 -10.91
N THR A 470 -21.05 -0.02 -11.28
CA THR A 470 -20.36 0.80 -12.29
C THR A 470 -19.61 2.01 -11.75
N GLN A 471 -20.08 2.64 -10.67
CA GLN A 471 -19.58 3.94 -10.22
C GLN A 471 -19.41 4.05 -8.70
N ASP A 472 -18.40 4.81 -8.29
CA ASP A 472 -18.24 5.24 -6.90
C ASP A 472 -19.39 6.16 -6.48
N SER A 473 -19.77 6.09 -5.21
CA SER A 473 -20.90 6.85 -4.67
C SER A 473 -20.42 7.96 -3.76
N LYS A 474 -20.89 9.19 -3.99
CA LYS A 474 -20.65 10.33 -3.09
C LYS A 474 -21.58 10.26 -1.89
N MET A 475 -21.06 10.48 -0.69
CA MET A 475 -21.81 10.55 0.56
C MET A 475 -21.72 11.96 1.18
N PRO A 476 -22.58 12.90 0.76
CA PRO A 476 -22.66 14.20 1.41
C PRO A 476 -23.27 14.05 2.81
N VAL A 477 -22.56 14.56 3.81
CA VAL A 477 -23.02 14.69 5.19
C VAL A 477 -23.01 16.15 5.63
N ALA A 478 -23.85 16.46 6.61
CA ALA A 478 -23.88 17.72 7.33
C ALA A 478 -23.46 17.50 8.79
N ASN A 479 -22.93 18.55 9.42
CA ASN A 479 -22.69 18.55 10.85
C ASN A 479 -24.01 18.77 11.60
N VAL A 480 -24.31 17.92 12.56
CA VAL A 480 -25.41 18.13 13.49
C VAL A 480 -24.93 19.10 14.56
N CYS A 481 -25.53 20.29 14.63
CA CYS A 481 -25.13 21.27 15.64
C CYS A 481 -25.39 20.70 17.05
N PRO A 482 -24.38 20.55 17.91
CA PRO A 482 -24.54 19.95 19.25
C PRO A 482 -25.36 20.81 20.22
N HIS A 483 -25.75 22.03 19.82
CA HIS A 483 -26.50 22.96 20.65
C HIS A 483 -27.97 23.11 20.26
N CYS A 484 -28.34 22.79 19.03
CA CYS A 484 -29.70 23.02 18.51
C CYS A 484 -30.12 22.05 17.41
N ASP A 485 -29.36 20.96 17.19
CA ASP A 485 -29.59 19.87 16.23
C ASP A 485 -29.77 20.26 14.75
N THR A 486 -29.62 21.55 14.43
CA THR A 486 -29.68 22.04 13.06
C THR A 486 -28.56 21.42 12.22
N LEU A 487 -28.90 20.93 11.02
CA LEU A 487 -27.94 20.44 10.06
C LEU A 487 -27.18 21.63 9.45
N VAL A 488 -25.87 21.65 9.67
CA VAL A 488 -24.96 22.66 9.15
C VAL A 488 -24.17 22.04 7.99
N PRO A 489 -24.37 22.50 6.74
CA PRO A 489 -23.67 21.95 5.58
C PRO A 489 -22.15 22.00 5.75
N ILE A 490 -21.48 20.93 5.34
CA ILE A 490 -20.02 20.92 5.22
C ILE A 490 -19.65 21.62 3.92
N LYS A 491 -18.67 22.53 4.00
CA LYS A 491 -18.08 23.20 2.85
C LYS A 491 -16.67 22.66 2.63
N GLN A 492 -16.16 22.79 1.41
CA GLN A 492 -14.81 22.31 1.07
C GLN A 492 -13.73 23.01 1.91
N GLU A 493 -13.94 24.26 2.30
CA GLU A 493 -13.05 25.00 3.22
C GLU A 493 -12.98 24.41 4.63
N HIS A 494 -13.98 23.60 5.05
CA HIS A 494 -14.00 22.92 6.34
C HIS A 494 -13.22 21.60 6.34
N MET A 495 -12.79 21.12 5.16
CA MET A 495 -12.04 19.89 4.99
C MET A 495 -10.58 20.03 5.48
N TYR A 496 -9.85 18.91 5.58
CA TYR A 496 -8.42 18.86 5.90
C TYR A 496 -8.03 19.24 7.34
N MET A 497 -8.94 19.09 8.32
CA MET A 497 -8.71 19.47 9.73
C MET A 497 -8.26 20.95 9.92
N ARG A 498 -8.40 21.80 8.89
CA ARG A 498 -8.00 23.20 8.90
C ARG A 498 -8.98 24.06 9.70
N THR A 499 -10.27 23.72 9.65
CA THR A 499 -11.32 24.42 10.39
C THR A 499 -11.65 23.68 11.69
N ARG A 500 -11.09 24.13 12.80
CA ARG A 500 -11.38 23.58 14.15
C ARG A 500 -12.69 24.07 14.76
N LYS A 501 -13.25 25.15 14.21
CA LYS A 501 -14.41 25.85 14.77
C LYS A 501 -15.36 26.27 13.66
N VAL A 502 -16.62 25.86 13.77
CA VAL A 502 -17.72 26.28 12.91
C VAL A 502 -18.77 26.95 13.78
N THR A 503 -19.34 28.05 13.30
CA THR A 503 -20.44 28.74 14.00
C THR A 503 -21.77 28.30 13.41
N CYS A 504 -22.68 27.83 14.25
CA CYS A 504 -24.00 27.41 13.79
C CYS A 504 -24.77 28.61 13.20
N PRO A 505 -25.30 28.51 11.96
CA PRO A 505 -26.08 29.60 11.37
C PRO A 505 -27.38 29.89 12.14
N SER A 506 -27.93 28.89 12.83
CA SER A 506 -29.18 28.99 13.60
C SER A 506 -28.96 29.56 15.01
N CYS A 507 -28.23 28.85 15.88
CA CYS A 507 -28.06 29.27 17.27
C CYS A 507 -26.86 30.19 17.55
N LYS A 508 -26.04 30.48 16.52
CA LYS A 508 -24.80 31.29 16.60
C LYS A 508 -23.74 30.78 17.59
N LYS A 509 -23.94 29.62 18.21
CA LYS A 509 -22.94 28.99 19.08
C LYS A 509 -21.87 28.28 18.25
N PRO A 510 -20.60 28.34 18.68
CA PRO A 510 -19.53 27.61 18.03
C PRO A 510 -19.52 26.13 18.43
N PHE A 511 -19.04 25.30 17.52
CA PHE A 511 -18.78 23.88 17.75
C PHE A 511 -17.62 23.41 16.88
N ARG A 512 -17.06 22.25 17.21
CA ARG A 512 -16.03 21.58 16.41
C ARG A 512 -16.72 20.70 15.36
N PRO A 513 -16.39 20.81 14.05
CA PRO A 513 -17.05 19.98 13.03
C PRO A 513 -16.80 18.49 13.27
N GLY A 514 -17.65 17.62 12.75
CA GLY A 514 -17.45 16.18 12.81
C GLY A 514 -16.24 15.74 11.99
N GLY A 515 -15.58 14.67 12.43
CA GLY A 515 -14.37 14.15 11.79
C GLY A 515 -13.55 13.28 12.74
N PRO A 516 -12.47 12.64 12.26
CA PRO A 516 -11.65 11.71 13.03
C PRO A 516 -10.71 12.46 14.00
N TRP A 517 -11.28 13.17 14.97
CA TRP A 517 -10.50 13.92 15.96
C TRP A 517 -9.76 12.96 16.91
N PRO A 518 -8.47 13.19 17.20
CA PRO A 518 -7.67 12.31 18.04
C PRO A 518 -8.08 12.35 19.52
N ALA A 519 -8.68 13.45 19.96
CA ALA A 519 -9.16 13.64 21.33
C ALA A 519 -10.41 14.53 21.35
N PRO A 520 -11.24 14.42 22.40
CA PRO A 520 -12.27 15.42 22.70
C PRO A 520 -11.65 16.81 22.84
N ASP A 521 -12.40 17.84 22.46
CA ASP A 521 -12.02 19.23 22.75
C ASP A 521 -12.73 19.67 24.03
N PRO A 522 -12.02 20.20 25.04
CA PRO A 522 -12.63 20.59 26.31
C PRO A 522 -13.52 21.85 26.20
N GLU A 523 -13.34 22.67 25.16
CA GLU A 523 -14.05 23.94 24.97
C GLU A 523 -15.15 23.85 23.91
N LEU A 524 -14.97 23.00 22.89
CA LEU A 524 -15.91 22.88 21.77
C LEU A 524 -16.54 21.48 21.70
N PRO A 525 -17.87 21.36 21.85
CA PRO A 525 -18.53 20.08 21.58
C PRO A 525 -18.33 19.70 20.11
N THR A 526 -18.07 18.41 19.87
CA THR A 526 -17.86 17.88 18.52
C THR A 526 -19.20 17.53 17.91
N ALA A 527 -19.48 18.05 16.72
CA ALA A 527 -20.67 17.70 15.97
C ALA A 527 -20.61 16.25 15.51
N LYS A 528 -21.73 15.54 15.66
CA LYS A 528 -21.98 14.29 14.95
C LYS A 528 -22.29 14.59 13.49
N GLN A 529 -22.13 13.60 12.62
CA GLN A 529 -22.47 13.74 11.21
C GLN A 529 -23.80 13.06 10.86
N ALA A 530 -24.53 13.63 9.91
CA ALA A 530 -25.82 13.10 9.47
C ALA A 530 -26.05 13.39 7.98
N SER A 531 -26.89 12.60 7.33
CA SER A 531 -27.33 12.83 5.95
C SER A 531 -28.78 12.44 5.79
N GLU A 532 -29.59 13.31 5.19
CA GLU A 532 -30.98 13.02 4.83
C GLU A 532 -31.09 11.84 3.85
N ARG A 533 -29.99 11.46 3.17
CA ARG A 533 -29.97 10.25 2.34
C ARG A 533 -30.30 8.97 3.11
N PHE A 534 -30.01 8.92 4.42
CA PHE A 534 -30.35 7.79 5.27
C PHE A 534 -31.84 7.74 5.64
N ASP A 535 -32.60 8.81 5.39
CA ASP A 535 -34.06 8.81 5.61
C ASP A 535 -34.74 7.76 4.72
N MET A 536 -34.23 7.47 3.52
CA MET A 536 -34.78 6.43 2.65
C MET A 536 -34.79 5.06 3.36
N GLY A 537 -33.64 4.65 3.90
CA GLY A 537 -33.53 3.37 4.62
C GLY A 537 -34.38 3.35 5.88
N ARG A 538 -34.39 4.44 6.65
CA ARG A 538 -35.24 4.57 7.85
C ARG A 538 -36.73 4.49 7.52
N ASN A 539 -37.16 5.20 6.48
CA ASN A 539 -38.57 5.24 6.06
C ASN A 539 -39.02 3.87 5.51
N PHE A 540 -38.14 3.17 4.79
CA PHE A 540 -38.39 1.81 4.34
C PHE A 540 -38.51 0.83 5.52
N ALA A 541 -37.59 0.87 6.48
CA ALA A 541 -37.67 0.06 7.69
C ALA A 541 -38.96 0.33 8.49
N ASN A 542 -39.34 1.61 8.63
CA ASN A 542 -40.61 1.99 9.25
C ASN A 542 -41.83 1.45 8.49
N LYS A 543 -41.78 1.41 7.15
CA LYS A 543 -42.87 0.85 6.35
C LYS A 543 -42.99 -0.66 6.54
N LEU A 544 -41.86 -1.37 6.58
CA LEU A 544 -41.83 -2.80 6.87
C LEU A 544 -42.36 -3.10 8.27
N TRP A 545 -41.93 -2.32 9.27
CA TRP A 545 -42.45 -2.42 10.64
C TRP A 545 -43.96 -2.20 10.70
N ASN A 546 -44.50 -1.19 10.02
CA ASN A 546 -45.94 -0.93 10.00
C ASN A 546 -46.72 -2.07 9.34
N ALA A 547 -46.20 -2.69 8.28
CA ALA A 547 -46.81 -3.85 7.65
C ALA A 547 -46.79 -5.08 8.57
N ALA A 548 -45.65 -5.37 9.21
CA ALA A 548 -45.52 -6.46 10.18
C ALA A 548 -46.44 -6.25 11.40
N ARG A 549 -46.47 -5.03 11.94
CA ARG A 549 -47.37 -4.65 13.04
C ARG A 549 -48.84 -4.85 12.67
N PHE A 550 -49.24 -4.46 11.46
CA PHE A 550 -50.59 -4.72 10.97
C PHE A 550 -50.89 -6.22 10.95
N LEU A 551 -49.97 -7.05 10.45
CA LEU A 551 -50.15 -8.52 10.47
C LEU A 551 -50.26 -9.07 11.89
N PHE A 552 -49.37 -8.68 12.81
CA PHE A 552 -49.42 -9.17 14.20
C PHE A 552 -50.73 -8.85 14.90
N LEU A 553 -51.31 -7.67 14.65
CA LEU A 553 -52.61 -7.29 15.20
C LEU A 553 -53.77 -8.11 14.61
N ASN A 554 -53.68 -8.52 13.35
CA ASN A 554 -54.75 -9.30 12.69
C ASN A 554 -54.58 -10.82 12.86
N LEU A 555 -53.40 -11.28 13.28
CA LEU A 555 -53.10 -12.68 13.55
C LEU A 555 -53.25 -13.05 15.03
N GLU A 556 -53.67 -12.10 15.88
CA GLU A 556 -53.93 -12.38 17.29
C GLU A 556 -55.07 -13.41 17.43
N GLY A 557 -54.78 -14.54 18.09
CA GLY A 557 -55.73 -15.65 18.23
C GLY A 557 -55.94 -16.51 16.98
N TYR A 558 -55.25 -16.19 15.86
CA TYR A 558 -55.29 -17.01 14.66
C TYR A 558 -54.57 -18.35 14.86
N LYS A 559 -55.19 -19.44 14.40
CA LYS A 559 -54.57 -20.77 14.36
C LYS A 559 -54.23 -21.10 12.91
N PRO A 560 -52.96 -21.39 12.58
CA PRO A 560 -52.59 -21.80 11.24
C PRO A 560 -53.33 -23.07 10.81
N GLU A 561 -53.95 -23.04 9.64
CA GLU A 561 -54.61 -24.18 9.01
C GLU A 561 -53.93 -24.52 7.68
N ALA A 562 -54.22 -25.71 7.13
CA ALA A 562 -53.72 -26.10 5.83
C ALA A 562 -54.36 -25.21 4.74
N ILE A 563 -53.52 -24.69 3.84
CA ILE A 563 -53.98 -23.83 2.75
C ILE A 563 -54.16 -24.68 1.48
N HIS A 564 -55.37 -24.72 0.95
CA HIS A 564 -55.68 -25.32 -0.34
C HIS A 564 -55.64 -24.25 -1.44
N TYR A 565 -54.62 -24.28 -2.29
CA TYR A 565 -54.38 -23.23 -3.30
C TYR A 565 -55.57 -22.98 -4.25
N GLU A 566 -56.30 -24.04 -4.57
CA GLU A 566 -57.47 -24.00 -5.46
C GLU A 566 -58.66 -23.24 -4.85
N GLU A 567 -58.71 -23.17 -3.51
CA GLU A 567 -59.77 -22.52 -2.74
C GLU A 567 -59.42 -21.07 -2.39
N LEU A 568 -58.20 -20.61 -2.70
CA LEU A 568 -57.77 -19.25 -2.42
C LEU A 568 -58.45 -18.22 -3.33
N PRO A 569 -58.86 -17.07 -2.78
CA PRO A 569 -59.25 -15.90 -3.56
C PRO A 569 -58.19 -15.47 -4.58
N ILE A 570 -58.62 -14.76 -5.63
CA ILE A 570 -57.72 -14.36 -6.72
C ILE A 570 -56.61 -13.42 -6.25
N GLU A 571 -56.91 -12.55 -5.29
CA GLU A 571 -55.99 -11.62 -4.65
C GLU A 571 -54.87 -12.35 -3.89
N ASP A 572 -55.20 -13.44 -3.19
CA ASP A 572 -54.24 -14.26 -2.45
C ASP A 572 -53.36 -15.06 -3.41
N ARG A 573 -53.95 -15.59 -4.47
CA ARG A 573 -53.19 -16.27 -5.53
C ARG A 573 -52.26 -15.30 -6.26
N TRP A 574 -52.69 -14.06 -6.47
CA TRP A 574 -51.88 -13.01 -7.08
C TRP A 574 -50.71 -12.60 -6.20
N ILE A 575 -50.91 -12.38 -4.89
CA ILE A 575 -49.81 -12.01 -3.99
C ILE A 575 -48.78 -13.14 -3.86
N LEU A 576 -49.22 -14.41 -3.82
CA LEU A 576 -48.33 -15.56 -3.84
C LEU A 576 -47.50 -15.63 -5.14
N SER A 577 -48.11 -15.33 -6.28
CA SER A 577 -47.40 -15.24 -7.57
C SER A 577 -46.36 -14.11 -7.58
N ARG A 578 -46.70 -12.94 -7.03
CA ARG A 578 -45.75 -11.81 -6.87
C ARG A 578 -44.60 -12.15 -5.93
N LEU A 579 -44.89 -12.84 -4.82
CA LEU A 579 -43.87 -13.32 -3.89
C LEU A 579 -42.91 -14.28 -4.59
N ALA A 580 -43.42 -15.32 -5.25
CA ALA A 580 -42.59 -16.29 -5.98
C ALA A 580 -41.69 -15.62 -7.03
N THR A 581 -42.25 -14.69 -7.82
CA THR A 581 -41.48 -13.91 -8.80
C THR A 581 -40.39 -13.09 -8.11
N THR A 582 -40.74 -12.38 -7.03
CA THR A 582 -39.79 -11.52 -6.30
C THR A 582 -38.69 -12.34 -5.64
N THR A 583 -39.03 -13.49 -5.04
CA THR A 583 -38.05 -14.44 -4.47
C THR A 583 -37.09 -14.92 -5.54
N ALA A 584 -37.59 -15.36 -6.71
CA ALA A 584 -36.73 -15.79 -7.81
C ALA A 584 -35.77 -14.67 -8.27
N THR A 585 -36.30 -13.45 -8.44
CA THR A 585 -35.49 -12.28 -8.83
C THR A 585 -34.42 -11.94 -7.77
N VAL A 586 -34.78 -11.92 -6.48
CA VAL A 586 -33.85 -11.62 -5.39
C VAL A 586 -32.78 -12.71 -5.28
N THR A 587 -33.16 -13.99 -5.37
CA THR A 587 -32.22 -15.10 -5.39
C THR A 587 -31.23 -14.97 -6.54
N GLN A 588 -31.71 -14.69 -7.76
CA GLN A 588 -30.85 -14.48 -8.92
C GLN A 588 -29.90 -13.28 -8.71
N HIS A 589 -30.35 -12.19 -8.10
CA HIS A 589 -29.49 -11.05 -7.79
C HIS A 589 -28.41 -11.41 -6.76
N LEU A 590 -28.75 -12.14 -5.70
CA LEU A 590 -27.79 -12.61 -4.70
C LEU A 590 -26.75 -13.56 -5.32
N GLU A 591 -27.16 -14.49 -6.18
CA GLU A 591 -26.27 -15.41 -6.89
C GLU A 591 -25.28 -14.70 -7.84
N ASN A 592 -25.66 -13.52 -8.33
CA ASN A 592 -24.86 -12.72 -9.27
C ASN A 592 -24.22 -11.47 -8.65
N TYR A 593 -24.30 -11.31 -7.32
CA TYR A 593 -23.76 -10.16 -6.58
C TYR A 593 -24.32 -8.79 -7.02
N ARG A 594 -25.63 -8.72 -7.27
CA ARG A 594 -26.34 -7.54 -7.78
C ARG A 594 -27.25 -6.85 -6.78
#